data_AF-A0A1D3L6X9-F1
#
_entry.id   AF-A0A1D3L6X9-F1
#
_cell.length_a   1.000
_cell.length_b   1.000
_cell.length_c   1.000
_cell.angle_alpha   90.00
_cell.angle_beta   90.00
_cell.angle_gamma   90.00
#
_symmetry.space_group_name_H-M   'P 1'
#
loop_
_entity.id
_entity.type
_entity.pdbx_description
1 polymer ?
#
loop_
_entity_poly.entity_id
_entity_poly.type
_entity_poly.pdbx_seq_one_letter_code
_entity_poly.pdbx_strand_id
1 'polypeptide(L)'
;MAINKVCGEFETIWKFFPDELKDSGEYDFKNALLNAYCPNGDSENNKECKTDVDKINAGSLWLFNKFYGDSNKFSNYADGKIDVVVYFMMWLGYKLNQKTHDGINTFNDFYTRNINNNEKYTNTIDGVEGYNSYKDLIDK
;
A
#
# COMPACT_ATOMS: atom_id res chain seq x y z
N MET A 1 2.12 -1.63 23.02
CA MET A 1 2.08 -0.22 22.55
C MET A 1 2.03 -0.08 21.02
N ALA A 2 2.26 -1.16 20.25
CA ALA A 2 2.24 -1.12 18.77
C ALA A 2 0.82 -1.01 18.16
N ILE A 3 -0.19 -1.70 18.72
CA ILE A 3 -1.54 -1.80 18.14
C ILE A 3 -2.19 -0.42 17.92
N ASN A 4 -2.16 0.49 18.91
CA ASN A 4 -2.79 1.81 18.77
C ASN A 4 -2.17 2.67 17.66
N LYS A 5 -0.86 2.53 17.40
CA LYS A 5 -0.19 3.26 16.31
C LYS A 5 -0.56 2.67 14.96
N VAL A 6 -0.59 1.34 14.84
CA VAL A 6 -1.03 0.64 13.62
C VAL A 6 -2.47 1.04 13.29
N CYS A 7 -3.38 0.97 14.25
CA CYS A 7 -4.78 1.37 14.06
C CYS A 7 -4.91 2.83 13.59
N GLY A 8 -4.14 3.77 14.16
CA GLY A 8 -4.20 5.18 13.77
C GLY A 8 -3.82 5.46 12.31
N GLU A 9 -2.81 4.75 11.77
CA GLU A 9 -2.45 4.88 10.36
C GLU A 9 -3.51 4.24 9.45
N PHE A 10 -4.12 3.14 9.87
CA PHE A 10 -5.25 2.52 9.15
C PHE A 10 -6.52 3.39 9.17
N GLU A 11 -6.83 4.04 10.29
CA GLU A 11 -7.89 5.06 10.36
C GLU A 11 -7.63 6.22 9.39
N THR A 12 -6.36 6.56 9.19
CA THR A 12 -5.96 7.60 8.24
C THR A 12 -6.20 7.14 6.81
N ILE A 13 -5.73 5.94 6.42
CA ILE A 13 -5.99 5.48 5.05
C ILE A 13 -7.49 5.31 4.78
N TRP A 14 -8.29 4.82 5.72
CA TRP A 14 -9.73 4.69 5.54
C TRP A 14 -10.46 6.01 5.31
N LYS A 15 -9.93 7.15 5.80
CA LYS A 15 -10.50 8.46 5.47
C LYS A 15 -10.34 8.81 3.98
N PHE A 16 -9.25 8.36 3.36
CA PHE A 16 -8.92 8.64 1.96
C PHE A 16 -9.28 7.50 1.00
N PHE A 17 -9.37 6.28 1.51
CA PHE A 17 -9.73 5.09 0.78
C PHE A 17 -10.56 4.17 1.70
N PRO A 18 -11.84 4.52 1.93
CA PRO A 18 -12.74 3.77 2.78
C PRO A 18 -12.90 2.33 2.32
N ASP A 19 -13.31 1.47 3.24
CA ASP A 19 -13.64 0.07 2.96
C ASP A 19 -14.96 -0.08 2.22
N GLU A 20 -15.86 0.87 2.30
CA GLU A 20 -17.12 0.81 1.55
C GLU A 20 -16.94 1.28 0.11
N LEU A 21 -17.56 0.57 -0.82
CA LEU A 21 -17.77 1.07 -2.18
C LEU A 21 -18.87 2.14 -2.14
N LYS A 22 -18.82 3.08 -3.09
CA LYS A 22 -19.95 3.97 -3.35
C LYS A 22 -21.15 3.15 -3.83
N ASP A 23 -22.33 3.76 -3.79
CA ASP A 23 -23.55 3.21 -4.39
C ASP A 23 -23.37 2.86 -5.89
N SER A 24 -22.43 3.52 -6.58
CA SER A 24 -22.06 3.22 -7.96
C SER A 24 -21.26 1.91 -8.14
N GLY A 25 -20.82 1.26 -7.06
CA GLY A 25 -19.90 0.11 -7.10
C GLY A 25 -18.44 0.49 -7.36
N GLU A 26 -18.12 1.78 -7.30
CA GLU A 26 -16.75 2.29 -7.44
C GLU A 26 -16.09 2.53 -6.08
N TYR A 27 -14.76 2.42 -6.03
CA TYR A 27 -14.01 2.81 -4.83
C TYR A 27 -14.16 4.30 -4.53
N ASP A 28 -14.40 4.64 -3.26
CA ASP A 28 -14.32 6.03 -2.78
C ASP A 28 -12.88 6.47 -2.52
N PHE A 29 -12.11 6.60 -3.60
CA PHE A 29 -10.72 7.02 -3.52
C PHE A 29 -10.61 8.55 -3.58
N LYS A 30 -10.14 9.14 -2.49
CA LYS A 30 -9.90 10.58 -2.36
C LYS A 30 -8.45 10.89 -2.73
N ASN A 31 -8.29 11.43 -3.94
CA ASN A 31 -7.04 11.80 -4.63
C ASN A 31 -6.12 12.81 -3.90
N ALA A 32 -6.23 13.03 -2.59
CA ALA A 32 -5.38 13.97 -1.87
C ALA A 32 -4.00 13.35 -1.57
N LEU A 33 -3.88 12.70 -0.41
CA LEU A 33 -2.61 12.23 0.11
C LEU A 33 -2.07 10.97 -0.60
N LEU A 34 -2.93 10.23 -1.29
CA LEU A 34 -2.55 9.00 -2.01
C LEU A 34 -2.03 9.27 -3.44
N ASN A 35 -2.27 10.45 -4.02
CA ASN A 35 -1.88 10.76 -5.40
C ASN A 35 -0.37 10.67 -5.63
N ALA A 36 0.45 11.04 -4.65
CA ALA A 36 1.91 10.95 -4.73
C ALA A 36 2.41 9.52 -5.04
N TYR A 37 1.60 8.51 -4.72
CA TYR A 37 1.92 7.10 -4.89
C TYR A 37 1.37 6.50 -6.18
N CYS A 38 0.50 7.22 -6.90
CA CYS A 38 -0.03 6.77 -8.19
C CYS A 38 1.08 6.59 -9.25
N PRO A 39 0.88 5.68 -10.22
CA PRO A 39 1.89 5.34 -11.22
C PRO A 39 1.91 6.27 -12.45
N ASN A 40 0.79 6.93 -12.78
CA ASN A 40 0.66 7.71 -14.01
C ASN A 40 0.73 9.21 -13.74
N GLY A 41 1.41 10.00 -14.58
CA GLY A 41 1.43 11.47 -14.50
C GLY A 41 2.69 12.07 -15.13
N ASP A 42 2.57 13.27 -15.72
CA ASP A 42 3.68 13.93 -16.45
C ASP A 42 4.65 14.70 -15.54
N SER A 43 4.28 14.89 -14.26
CA SER A 43 5.11 15.50 -13.23
C SER A 43 4.69 15.02 -11.84
N GLU A 44 5.54 15.26 -10.84
CA GLU A 44 5.28 14.88 -9.44
C GLU A 44 3.96 15.44 -8.88
N ASN A 45 3.48 16.56 -9.45
CA ASN A 45 2.26 17.26 -9.04
C ASN A 45 0.99 16.83 -9.80
N ASN A 46 1.11 15.99 -10.84
CA ASN A 46 -0.01 15.53 -11.68
C ASN A 46 -0.11 13.99 -11.69
N LYS A 47 0.31 13.34 -10.62
CA LYS A 47 0.17 11.88 -10.50
C LYS A 47 -1.29 11.50 -10.25
N GLU A 48 -1.81 10.58 -11.06
CA GLU A 48 -3.19 10.12 -11.05
C GLU A 48 -3.26 8.58 -11.06
N CYS A 49 -4.21 8.06 -10.29
CA CYS A 49 -4.55 6.64 -10.27
C CYS A 49 -5.73 6.41 -11.22
N LYS A 50 -5.42 5.99 -12.45
CA LYS A 50 -6.41 5.88 -13.53
C LYS A 50 -7.29 4.66 -13.38
N THR A 51 -6.70 3.56 -12.90
CA THR A 51 -7.40 2.29 -12.70
C THR A 51 -7.67 2.00 -11.23
N ASP A 52 -8.62 1.12 -10.95
CA ASP A 52 -8.87 0.64 -9.60
C ASP A 52 -7.64 -0.06 -8.99
N VAL A 53 -6.87 -0.76 -9.83
CA VAL A 53 -5.58 -1.36 -9.45
C VAL A 53 -4.56 -0.29 -9.06
N ASP A 54 -4.50 0.82 -9.80
CA ASP A 54 -3.61 1.94 -9.47
C ASP A 54 -3.93 2.51 -8.08
N LYS A 55 -5.23 2.67 -7.77
CA LYS A 55 -5.72 3.17 -6.48
C LYS A 55 -5.32 2.24 -5.34
N ILE A 56 -5.55 0.93 -5.51
CA ILE A 56 -5.12 -0.11 -4.56
C ILE A 56 -3.61 -0.07 -4.35
N ASN A 57 -2.84 0.00 -5.44
CA ASN A 57 -1.39 0.05 -5.38
C ASN A 57 -0.86 1.33 -4.70
N ALA A 58 -1.49 2.47 -4.95
CA ALA A 58 -1.14 3.73 -4.27
C ALA A 58 -1.43 3.66 -2.76
N GLY A 59 -2.56 3.06 -2.37
CA GLY A 59 -2.87 2.80 -0.97
C GLY A 59 -1.86 1.88 -0.28
N SER A 60 -1.50 0.77 -0.94
CA SER A 60 -0.47 -0.16 -0.46
C SER A 60 0.89 0.53 -0.27
N LEU A 61 1.36 1.27 -1.28
CA LEU A 61 2.63 2.00 -1.20
C LEU A 61 2.63 3.06 -0.09
N TRP A 62 1.50 3.74 0.12
CA TRP A 62 1.38 4.70 1.22
C TRP A 62 1.54 4.01 2.57
N LEU A 63 0.89 2.87 2.78
CA LEU A 63 1.05 2.08 4.01
C LEU A 63 2.52 1.68 4.21
N PHE A 64 3.16 1.09 3.20
CA PHE A 64 4.57 0.72 3.31
C PHE A 64 5.47 1.92 3.65
N ASN A 65 5.27 3.08 3.00
CA ASN A 65 6.06 4.27 3.30
C ASN A 65 5.80 4.84 4.70
N LYS A 66 4.57 4.72 5.22
CA LYS A 66 4.22 5.19 6.56
C LYS A 66 4.81 4.35 7.67
N PHE A 67 4.86 3.04 7.49
CA PHE A 67 5.40 2.14 8.50
C PHE A 67 6.90 1.89 8.33
N TYR A 68 7.40 1.90 7.09
CA TYR A 68 8.74 1.39 6.77
C TYR A 68 9.55 2.27 5.83
N GLY A 69 9.11 3.49 5.51
CA GLY A 69 9.76 4.30 4.48
C GLY A 69 11.13 4.89 4.82
N ASP A 70 11.58 4.74 6.06
CA ASP A 70 12.92 5.10 6.51
C ASP A 70 13.26 4.30 7.77
N SER A 71 14.53 4.32 8.17
CA SER A 71 15.03 3.61 9.34
C SER A 71 14.30 4.00 10.64
N ASN A 72 13.93 5.27 10.82
CA ASN A 72 13.24 5.71 12.04
C ASN A 72 11.82 5.14 12.13
N LYS A 73 11.05 5.22 11.04
CA LYS A 73 9.73 4.59 10.95
C LYS A 73 9.85 3.09 11.15
N PHE A 74 10.80 2.47 10.48
CA PHE A 74 11.05 1.03 10.59
C PHE A 74 11.30 0.61 12.04
N SER A 75 12.20 1.29 12.75
CA SER A 75 12.49 1.01 14.16
C SER A 75 11.27 1.17 15.07
N ASN A 76 10.35 2.08 14.77
CA ASN A 76 9.11 2.24 15.55
C ASN A 76 8.17 1.02 15.46
N TYR A 77 8.34 0.17 14.45
CA TYR A 77 7.49 -1.00 14.19
C TYR A 77 8.28 -2.32 14.11
N ALA A 78 9.55 -2.33 14.49
CA ALA A 78 10.44 -3.49 14.34
C ALA A 78 9.93 -4.74 15.08
N ASP A 79 9.43 -4.60 16.31
CA ASP A 79 8.95 -5.71 17.14
C ASP A 79 7.60 -6.31 16.68
N GLY A 80 6.89 -5.65 15.76
CA GLY A 80 5.58 -6.06 15.23
C GLY A 80 5.53 -6.12 13.71
N LYS A 81 6.70 -6.18 13.07
CA LYS A 81 6.84 -6.01 11.62
C LYS A 81 6.06 -7.06 10.82
N ILE A 82 6.16 -8.33 11.21
CA ILE A 82 5.41 -9.43 10.58
C ILE A 82 3.91 -9.18 10.72
N ASP A 83 3.45 -8.79 11.91
CA ASP A 83 2.03 -8.53 12.16
C ASP A 83 1.50 -7.41 11.23
N VAL A 84 2.23 -6.30 11.11
CA VAL A 84 1.86 -5.18 10.24
C VAL A 84 1.82 -5.57 8.76
N VAL A 85 2.81 -6.35 8.27
CA VAL A 85 2.80 -6.84 6.88
C VAL A 85 1.61 -7.77 6.65
N VAL A 86 1.27 -8.62 7.62
CA VAL A 86 0.07 -9.46 7.55
C VAL A 86 -1.19 -8.60 7.47
N TYR A 87 -1.32 -7.52 8.25
CA TYR A 87 -2.44 -6.57 8.11
C TYR A 87 -2.49 -5.91 6.73
N PHE A 88 -1.35 -5.56 6.13
CA PHE A 88 -1.32 -5.01 4.77
C PHE A 88 -1.82 -6.03 3.75
N MET A 89 -1.38 -7.29 3.85
CA MET A 89 -1.82 -8.37 2.97
C MET A 89 -3.31 -8.66 3.14
N MET A 90 -3.83 -8.66 4.37
CA MET A 90 -5.26 -8.81 4.65
C MET A 90 -6.07 -7.65 4.05
N TRP A 91 -5.64 -6.40 4.24
CA TRP A 91 -6.28 -5.22 3.67
C TRP A 91 -6.27 -5.26 2.14
N LEU A 92 -5.13 -5.62 1.54
CA LEU A 92 -4.99 -5.75 0.09
C LEU A 92 -5.88 -6.86 -0.48
N GLY A 93 -5.90 -8.03 0.17
CA GLY A 93 -6.78 -9.14 -0.20
C GLY A 93 -8.26 -8.76 -0.08
N TYR A 94 -8.63 -8.04 0.98
CA TYR A 94 -9.98 -7.51 1.17
C TYR A 94 -10.34 -6.57 0.01
N LYS A 95 -9.52 -5.56 -0.28
CA LYS A 95 -9.73 -4.63 -1.41
C LYS A 95 -9.92 -5.38 -2.72
N LEU A 96 -8.98 -6.26 -3.08
CA LEU A 96 -9.06 -7.03 -4.33
C LEU A 96 -10.31 -7.91 -4.41
N ASN A 97 -10.88 -8.35 -3.28
CA ASN A 97 -12.08 -9.18 -3.24
C ASN A 97 -13.40 -8.38 -3.26
N GLN A 98 -13.38 -7.04 -3.15
CA GLN A 98 -14.61 -6.25 -3.12
C GLN A 98 -15.31 -6.18 -4.49
N LYS A 99 -14.53 -6.27 -5.57
CA LYS A 99 -15.03 -6.28 -6.95
C LYS A 99 -13.98 -6.89 -7.88
N THR A 100 -14.40 -7.24 -9.09
CA THR A 100 -13.49 -7.78 -10.12
C THR A 100 -12.60 -6.69 -10.71
N HIS A 101 -11.37 -7.07 -11.06
CA HIS A 101 -10.39 -6.19 -11.69
C HIS A 101 -9.79 -6.86 -12.94
N ASP A 102 -9.69 -6.11 -14.04
CA ASP A 102 -9.21 -6.67 -15.31
C ASP A 102 -7.79 -7.20 -15.21
N GLY A 103 -7.65 -8.53 -15.34
CA GLY A 103 -6.38 -9.23 -15.28
C GLY A 103 -5.75 -9.33 -13.89
N ILE A 104 -6.50 -9.00 -12.82
CA ILE A 104 -6.09 -9.22 -11.43
C ILE A 104 -7.23 -9.88 -10.68
N ASN A 105 -7.13 -11.20 -10.51
CA ASN A 105 -8.14 -12.00 -9.81
C ASN A 105 -7.63 -12.47 -8.43
N THR A 106 -6.31 -12.45 -8.23
CA THR A 106 -5.67 -12.92 -7.02
C THR A 106 -4.62 -11.93 -6.50
N PHE A 107 -4.23 -12.10 -5.24
CA PHE A 107 -3.08 -11.40 -4.68
C PHE A 107 -1.80 -11.66 -5.51
N ASN A 108 -1.59 -12.88 -6.00
CA ASN A 108 -0.40 -13.21 -6.80
C ASN A 108 -0.36 -12.46 -8.14
N ASP A 109 -1.51 -12.27 -8.79
CA ASP A 109 -1.60 -11.44 -10.00
C ASP A 109 -1.22 -9.99 -9.68
N PHE A 110 -1.76 -9.47 -8.57
CA PHE A 110 -1.45 -8.12 -8.10
C PHE A 110 0.05 -7.97 -7.78
N TYR A 111 0.61 -8.89 -7.02
CA TYR A 111 2.01 -8.91 -6.62
C TYR A 111 2.94 -8.94 -7.84
N THR A 112 2.67 -9.85 -8.79
CA THR A 112 3.48 -9.99 -10.00
C THR A 112 3.45 -8.72 -10.85
N ARG A 113 2.28 -8.09 -10.98
CA ARG A 113 2.09 -6.92 -11.83
C ARG A 113 2.56 -5.62 -11.20
N ASN A 114 2.36 -5.43 -9.89
CA ASN A 114 2.51 -4.12 -9.24
C ASN A 114 3.66 -4.05 -8.23
N ILE A 115 4.16 -5.18 -7.73
CA ILE A 115 5.18 -5.24 -6.66
C ILE A 115 6.51 -5.72 -7.23
N ASN A 116 6.53 -6.84 -7.94
CA ASN A 116 7.78 -7.47 -8.44
C ASN A 116 8.65 -6.55 -9.30
N ASN A 117 8.03 -5.76 -10.18
CA ASN A 117 8.72 -4.96 -11.20
C ASN A 117 8.56 -3.45 -10.97
N ASN A 118 8.29 -3.03 -9.74
CA ASN A 118 8.03 -1.64 -9.41
C ASN A 118 9.11 -1.13 -8.46
N GLU A 119 9.90 -0.18 -8.94
CA GLU A 119 11.03 0.41 -8.21
C GLU A 119 10.61 0.95 -6.84
N LYS A 120 9.37 1.44 -6.68
CA LYS A 120 8.90 1.91 -5.37
C LYS A 120 8.81 0.80 -4.30
N TYR A 121 8.73 -0.46 -4.70
CA TYR A 121 8.74 -1.62 -3.78
C TYR A 121 10.10 -2.29 -3.67
N THR A 122 10.91 -2.24 -4.73
CA THR A 122 12.20 -2.94 -4.80
C THR A 122 13.39 -2.07 -4.41
N ASN A 123 13.23 -0.74 -4.39
CA ASN A 123 14.28 0.18 -3.95
C ASN A 123 14.66 -0.06 -2.50
N THR A 124 15.94 0.18 -2.23
CA THR A 124 16.49 0.03 -0.89
C THR A 124 15.87 1.05 0.07
N ILE A 125 15.53 0.62 1.28
CA ILE A 125 15.13 1.47 2.39
C ILE A 125 16.41 1.85 3.14
N ASP A 126 16.77 3.13 3.07
CA ASP A 126 18.02 3.60 3.66
C ASP A 126 18.07 3.39 5.17
N GLY A 127 19.18 2.79 5.63
CA GLY A 127 19.46 2.59 7.06
C GLY A 127 18.68 1.46 7.74
N VAL A 128 18.04 0.57 6.98
CA VAL A 128 17.37 -0.63 7.49
C VAL A 128 18.22 -1.87 7.22
N GLU A 129 18.64 -2.57 8.28
CA GLU A 129 19.37 -3.84 8.16
C GLU A 129 18.42 -5.05 8.11
N GLY A 130 18.72 -6.02 7.25
CA GLY A 130 18.02 -7.32 7.17
C GLY A 130 16.73 -7.32 6.33
N TYR A 131 16.20 -6.16 5.95
CA TYR A 131 15.10 -5.99 5.01
C TYR A 131 15.44 -4.83 4.09
N ASN A 132 15.88 -5.12 2.88
CA ASN A 132 16.41 -4.07 2.02
C ASN A 132 15.28 -3.29 1.36
N SER A 133 14.13 -3.91 1.10
CA SER A 133 13.04 -3.28 0.34
C SER A 133 11.66 -3.61 0.92
N TYR A 134 10.60 -2.93 0.46
CA TYR A 134 9.23 -3.31 0.82
C TYR A 134 8.87 -4.69 0.28
N LYS A 135 9.40 -5.06 -0.89
CA LYS A 135 9.24 -6.40 -1.44
C LYS A 135 9.82 -7.45 -0.51
N ASP A 136 11.01 -7.23 0.04
CA ASP A 136 11.64 -8.15 0.99
C ASP A 136 10.81 -8.36 2.27
N LEU A 137 10.01 -7.36 2.64
CA LEU A 137 9.08 -7.46 3.78
C LEU A 137 7.91 -8.39 3.47
N ILE A 138 7.44 -8.42 2.23
CA ILE A 138 6.31 -9.24 1.78
C ILE A 138 6.77 -10.69 1.54
N ASP A 139 7.99 -10.88 1.04
CA ASP A 139 8.51 -12.19 0.63
C ASP A 139 8.94 -13.08 1.79
N LYS A 140 9.19 -12.49 2.97
CA LYS A 140 9.64 -13.17 4.18
C LYS A 140 8.48 -13.50 5.10
#